data_AF-A0A0A7UVN4-F1
#
_entry.id   AF-A0A0A7UVN4-F1
#
_cell.length_a   1.000
_cell.length_b   1.000
_cell.length_c   1.000
_cell.angle_alpha   90.00
_cell.angle_beta   90.00
_cell.angle_gamma   90.00
#
_symmetry.space_group_name_H-M   'P 1'
#
loop_
_entity.id
_entity.type
_entity.pdbx_description
1 polymer ?
#
loop_
_entity_poly.entity_id
_entity_poly.type
_entity_poly.pdbx_seq_one_letter_code
_entity_poly.pdbx_strand_id
1 'polypeptide(L)'
;MKIDAFFTESNINLVKKNPLHFDVNLFSSKSSDIKTFKDVLINTVTDINKSQLNVSKVMEQAILRPSSVDVHDVVIAMSKANMNLSILKAVVERSVKAYQDIINIR
;
A
#
# COMPACT_ATOMS: atom_id res chain seq x y z
N MET A 1 30.22 25.10 26.38
CA MET A 1 30.32 24.23 25.19
C MET A 1 30.80 22.87 25.67
N LYS A 2 29.90 21.89 25.85
CA LYS A 2 30.26 20.54 26.31
C LYS A 2 30.21 19.59 25.11
N ILE A 3 31.32 18.93 24.88
CA ILE A 3 31.59 18.05 23.74
C ILE A 3 31.28 16.64 24.25
N ASP A 4 30.18 16.04 23.80
CA ASP A 4 29.84 14.66 24.13
C ASP A 4 29.79 13.84 22.83
N ALA A 5 30.97 13.42 22.36
CA ALA A 5 31.11 12.33 21.40
C ALA A 5 32.15 11.37 21.98
N PHE A 6 31.68 10.46 22.84
CA PHE A 6 32.50 9.36 23.35
C PHE A 6 32.61 8.30 22.26
N PHE A 7 33.68 8.40 21.45
CA PHE A 7 34.12 7.31 20.59
C PHE A 7 34.77 6.23 21.45
N THR A 8 33.96 5.34 22.00
CA THR A 8 34.44 4.05 22.48
C THR A 8 33.84 2.98 21.57
N GLU A 9 34.72 2.30 20.84
CA GLU A 9 34.49 1.03 20.14
C GLU A 9 33.25 0.94 19.23
N SER A 10 33.45 1.20 17.93
CA SER A 10 32.68 0.76 16.74
C SER A 10 31.14 0.82 16.73
N ASN A 11 30.50 1.36 17.77
CA ASN A 11 29.05 1.41 17.92
C ASN A 11 28.64 2.87 18.18
N ILE A 12 28.27 3.55 17.10
CA ILE A 12 27.78 4.93 17.14
C ILE A 12 26.34 4.89 17.66
N ASN A 13 26.17 5.06 18.97
CA ASN A 13 24.85 5.17 19.57
C ASN A 13 24.35 6.61 19.46
N LEU A 14 23.33 6.83 18.62
CA LEU A 14 22.65 8.11 18.45
C LEU A 14 21.80 8.40 19.70
N VAL A 15 22.37 9.08 20.69
CA VAL A 15 21.62 9.52 21.87
C VAL A 15 20.67 10.66 21.48
N LYS A 16 19.36 10.45 21.64
CA LYS A 16 18.32 11.46 21.40
C LYS A 16 18.55 12.68 22.32
N LYS A 17 18.84 13.85 21.74
CA LYS A 17 19.00 15.11 22.48
C LYS A 17 17.68 15.91 22.64
N ASN A 18 16.65 15.62 21.85
CA ASN A 18 15.36 16.34 21.86
C ASN A 18 14.17 15.37 22.04
N PRO A 19 13.26 15.58 23.02
CA PRO A 19 12.12 14.71 23.30
C PRO A 19 11.12 14.54 22.14
N LEU A 20 11.03 15.48 21.19
CA LEU A 20 10.11 15.43 20.04
C LEU A 20 10.64 14.62 18.84
N HIS A 21 11.88 14.14 18.89
CA HIS A 21 12.44 13.35 17.80
C HIS A 21 11.85 11.93 17.76
N PHE A 22 11.58 11.40 16.57
CA PHE A 22 11.11 10.03 16.41
C PHE A 22 12.17 9.04 16.92
N ASP A 23 11.72 8.02 17.65
CA ASP A 23 12.59 6.96 18.18
C ASP A 23 13.01 6.02 17.05
N VAL A 24 14.26 5.58 17.07
CA VAL A 24 14.80 4.59 16.11
C VAL A 24 14.14 3.22 16.34
N ASN A 25 13.52 2.99 17.51
CA ASN A 25 12.74 1.79 17.82
C ASN A 25 11.30 1.79 17.29
N LEU A 26 10.90 2.72 16.42
CA LEU A 26 9.58 2.69 15.78
C LEU A 26 9.38 1.43 14.89
N PHE A 27 10.48 0.74 14.55
CA PHE A 27 10.49 -0.48 13.74
C PHE A 27 10.66 -1.75 14.57
N SER A 28 10.23 -1.78 15.84
CA SER A 28 9.84 -3.06 16.45
C SER A 28 8.60 -3.56 15.70
N SER A 29 8.86 -4.13 14.52
CA SER A 29 7.88 -4.73 13.65
C SER A 29 7.31 -5.89 14.44
N LYS A 30 6.17 -5.65 15.09
CA LYS A 30 5.21 -6.68 15.46
C LYS A 30 5.25 -7.68 14.31
N SER A 31 5.71 -8.90 14.56
CA SER A 31 5.95 -9.92 13.54
C SER A 31 4.68 -10.05 12.72
N SER A 32 4.63 -9.33 11.60
CA SER A 32 3.48 -9.29 10.73
C SER A 32 3.42 -10.68 10.16
N ASP A 33 2.30 -11.35 10.42
CA ASP A 33 1.92 -12.61 9.79
C ASP A 33 2.43 -12.63 8.34
N ILE A 34 3.36 -13.55 8.04
CA ILE A 34 4.04 -13.59 6.74
C ILE A 34 3.01 -14.02 5.71
N LYS A 35 2.29 -13.06 5.14
CA LYS A 35 1.29 -13.32 4.10
C LYS A 35 2.01 -13.78 2.84
N THR A 36 1.60 -14.91 2.30
CA THR A 36 2.15 -15.39 1.02
C THR A 36 1.76 -14.43 -0.08
N PHE A 37 2.58 -14.33 -1.14
CA PHE A 37 2.22 -13.58 -2.35
C PHE A 37 0.81 -13.94 -2.87
N LYS A 38 0.46 -15.25 -2.85
CA LYS A 38 -0.88 -15.73 -3.19
C LYS A 38 -1.96 -15.05 -2.35
N ASP A 39 -1.78 -14.99 -1.04
CA ASP A 39 -2.79 -14.42 -0.13
C ASP A 39 -2.94 -12.92 -0.37
N VAL A 40 -1.82 -12.22 -0.56
CA VAL A 40 -1.82 -10.79 -0.91
C VAL A 40 -2.53 -10.56 -2.24
N LEU A 41 -2.25 -11.37 -3.26
CA LEU A 41 -2.86 -11.25 -4.59
C LEU A 41 -4.38 -11.48 -4.53
N ILE A 42 -4.82 -12.57 -3.90
CA ILE A 42 -6.25 -12.91 -3.78
C ILE A 42 -7.01 -11.84 -2.98
N ASN A 43 -6.43 -11.36 -1.89
CA ASN A 43 -7.01 -10.26 -1.12
C ASN A 43 -7.09 -8.99 -1.96
N THR A 44 -6.04 -8.65 -2.70
CA THR A 44 -6.01 -7.46 -3.57
C THR A 44 -7.08 -7.54 -4.67
N VAL A 45 -7.26 -8.70 -5.31
CA VAL A 45 -8.32 -8.90 -6.30
C VAL A 45 -9.70 -8.69 -5.68
N THR A 46 -9.91 -9.24 -4.49
CA THR A 46 -11.17 -9.09 -3.74
C THR A 46 -11.43 -7.62 -3.38
N ASP A 47 -10.40 -6.92 -2.93
CA ASP A 47 -10.49 -5.51 -2.53
C ASP A 47 -10.75 -4.59 -3.74
N ILE A 48 -10.14 -4.88 -4.89
CA ILE A 48 -10.41 -4.18 -6.14
C ILE A 48 -11.86 -4.39 -6.56
N ASN A 49 -12.36 -5.63 -6.52
CA ASN A 49 -13.76 -5.91 -6.84
C ASN A 49 -14.72 -5.12 -5.93
N LYS A 50 -14.47 -5.13 -4.62
CA LYS A 50 -15.25 -4.31 -3.67
C LYS A 50 -15.17 -2.82 -3.99
N SER A 51 -13.99 -2.31 -4.31
CA SER A 51 -13.79 -0.90 -4.66
C SER A 51 -14.57 -0.51 -5.93
N GLN A 52 -14.60 -1.38 -6.94
CA GLN A 52 -15.35 -1.16 -8.18
C GLN A 52 -16.86 -1.18 -7.92
N LEU A 53 -17.36 -2.16 -7.15
CA LEU A 53 -18.77 -2.21 -6.76
C LEU A 53 -19.21 -1.00 -5.93
N ASN A 54 -18.34 -0.51 -5.05
CA ASN A 54 -18.60 0.69 -4.27
C ASN A 54 -18.72 1.92 -5.18
N VAL A 55 -17.77 2.10 -6.10
CA VAL A 55 -17.83 3.19 -7.09
C VAL A 55 -19.14 3.17 -7.87
N SER A 56 -19.58 2.01 -8.35
CA SER A 56 -20.86 1.90 -9.08
C SER A 56 -22.05 2.32 -8.22
N LYS A 57 -22.10 1.87 -6.95
CA LYS A 57 -23.18 2.22 -6.02
C LYS A 57 -23.21 3.70 -5.68
N VAL A 58 -22.05 4.30 -5.41
CA VAL A 58 -21.98 5.71 -5.05
C VAL A 58 -22.27 6.58 -6.28
N MET A 59 -21.87 6.16 -7.48
CA MET A 59 -22.25 6.82 -8.74
C MET A 59 -23.76 6.78 -8.97
N GLU A 60 -24.41 5.64 -8.73
CA GLU A 60 -25.87 5.52 -8.79
C GLU A 60 -26.56 6.45 -7.78
N GLN A 61 -26.06 6.49 -6.54
CA GLN A 61 -26.59 7.39 -5.50
C GLN A 61 -26.37 8.86 -5.85
N ALA A 62 -25.24 9.23 -6.46
CA ALA A 62 -24.97 10.59 -6.89
C ALA A 62 -25.95 11.07 -7.97
N ILE A 63 -26.37 10.16 -8.87
CA ILE A 63 -27.37 10.47 -9.91
C ILE A 63 -28.77 10.60 -9.29
N LEU A 64 -29.17 9.67 -8.41
CA LEU A 64 -30.51 9.63 -7.84
C LEU A 64 -30.74 10.67 -6.72
N ARG A 65 -29.70 10.98 -5.95
CA ARG A 65 -29.75 11.84 -4.74
C ARG A 65 -28.49 12.70 -4.64
N PRO A 66 -28.33 13.70 -5.53
CA PRO A 66 -27.10 14.50 -5.63
C PRO A 66 -26.74 15.30 -4.37
N SER A 67 -27.70 15.60 -3.49
CA SER A 67 -27.45 16.30 -2.22
C SER A 67 -26.92 15.40 -1.09
N SER A 68 -26.90 14.08 -1.28
CA SER A 68 -26.53 13.10 -0.26
C SER A 68 -25.11 12.54 -0.42
N VAL A 69 -24.39 12.95 -1.47
CA VAL A 69 -23.08 12.39 -1.86
C VAL A 69 -22.14 13.53 -2.25
N ASP A 70 -20.92 13.54 -1.69
CA ASP A 70 -19.86 14.46 -2.11
C ASP A 70 -19.23 13.96 -3.41
N VAL A 71 -19.34 14.77 -4.46
CA VAL A 71 -18.77 14.46 -5.79
C VAL A 71 -17.26 14.28 -5.75
N HIS A 72 -16.55 14.92 -4.82
CA HIS A 72 -15.11 14.79 -4.67
C HIS A 72 -14.72 13.38 -4.18
N ASP A 73 -15.42 12.87 -3.18
CA ASP A 73 -15.19 11.52 -2.64
C ASP A 73 -15.48 10.44 -3.68
N VAL A 74 -16.48 10.66 -4.55
CA VAL A 74 -16.77 9.79 -5.70
C VAL A 74 -15.59 9.77 -6.65
N VAL A 75 -15.09 10.94 -7.04
CA VAL A 75 -13.96 11.04 -7.98
C VAL A 75 -12.69 10.44 -7.38
N ILE A 76 -12.42 10.63 -6.09
CA ILE A 76 -11.32 9.98 -5.39
C ILE A 76 -11.49 8.46 -5.42
N ALA A 77 -12.68 7.96 -5.07
CA ALA A 77 -12.97 6.53 -5.06
C ALA A 77 -12.81 5.91 -6.47
N MET A 78 -13.31 6.59 -7.50
CA MET A 78 -13.14 6.21 -8.91
C MET A 78 -11.67 6.17 -9.30
N SER A 79 -10.92 7.22 -8.98
CA SER A 79 -9.49 7.33 -9.30
C SER A 79 -8.69 6.21 -8.63
N LYS A 80 -8.97 5.95 -7.35
CA LYS A 80 -8.36 4.85 -6.58
C LYS A 80 -8.71 3.49 -7.18
N ALA A 81 -9.97 3.25 -7.53
CA ALA A 81 -10.41 1.99 -8.12
C ALA A 81 -9.74 1.73 -9.48
N ASN A 82 -9.64 2.76 -10.33
CA ASN A 82 -8.97 2.69 -11.63
C ASN A 82 -7.46 2.47 -11.50
N MET A 83 -6.80 3.17 -10.59
CA MET A 83 -5.37 2.98 -10.32
C MET A 83 -5.09 1.56 -9.83
N ASN A 84 -5.87 1.06 -8.87
CA ASN A 84 -5.69 -0.29 -8.33
C ASN A 84 -5.91 -1.37 -9.41
N LEU A 85 -6.93 -1.20 -10.26
CA LEU A 85 -7.17 -2.10 -11.39
C LEU A 85 -6.00 -2.10 -12.38
N SER A 86 -5.44 -0.92 -12.68
CA SER A 86 -4.29 -0.79 -13.58
C SER A 86 -3.05 -1.48 -13.03
N ILE A 87 -2.81 -1.36 -11.71
CA ILE A 87 -1.70 -2.06 -11.02
C ILE A 87 -1.92 -3.57 -11.10
N LEU A 88 -3.12 -4.06 -10.78
CA LEU A 88 -3.44 -5.49 -10.86
C LEU A 88 -3.23 -6.03 -12.27
N LYS A 89 -3.70 -5.29 -13.29
CA LYS A 89 -3.48 -5.65 -14.69
C LYS A 89 -2.00 -5.82 -15.00
N ALA A 90 -1.16 -4.87 -14.60
CA ALA A 90 0.28 -4.95 -14.81
C ALA A 90 0.92 -6.16 -14.09
N VAL A 91 0.45 -6.50 -12.88
CA VAL A 91 0.92 -7.68 -12.15
C VAL A 91 0.53 -8.97 -12.88
N VAL A 92 -0.72 -9.08 -13.34
CA VAL A 92 -1.22 -10.25 -14.07
C VAL A 92 -0.47 -10.41 -15.39
N GLU A 93 -0.31 -9.34 -16.17
CA GLU A 93 0.43 -9.37 -17.44
C GLU A 93 1.88 -9.83 -17.25
N ARG A 94 2.57 -9.30 -16.23
CA ARG A 94 3.93 -9.73 -15.89
C ARG A 94 3.98 -11.18 -15.43
N SER A 95 2.98 -11.65 -14.70
CA SER A 95 2.91 -13.05 -14.24
C SER A 95 2.71 -14.01 -15.41
N VAL A 96 1.84 -13.65 -16.36
CA VAL A 96 1.61 -14.44 -17.58
C VAL A 96 2.87 -14.45 -18.46
N LYS A 97 3.52 -13.30 -18.64
CA LYS A 97 4.80 -13.22 -19.37
C LYS A 97 5.88 -14.07 -18.72
N ALA A 98 6.07 -13.95 -17.41
CA ALA A 98 7.04 -14.77 -16.69
C ALA A 98 6.76 -16.27 -16.86
N TYR A 99 5.48 -16.69 -16.85
CA TYR A 99 5.11 -18.07 -17.13
C TYR A 99 5.48 -18.49 -18.56
N GLN A 100 5.16 -17.66 -19.56
CA GLN A 100 5.53 -17.89 -20.96
C GLN A 100 7.05 -17.98 -21.15
N ASP A 101 7.82 -17.10 -20.49
CA ASP A 101 9.28 -17.09 -20.57
C ASP A 101 9.86 -18.38 -19.98
N ILE A 102 9.33 -18.86 -18.85
CA ILE A 102 9.77 -20.12 -18.22
C ILE A 102 9.51 -21.34 -19.11
N ILE A 103 8.36 -21.39 -19.82
CA ILE A 103 8.06 -22.53 -20.70
C ILE A 103 8.81 -22.45 -22.02
N ASN A 104 9.04 -21.25 -22.57
CA ASN A 104 9.73 -21.04 -23.84
C ASN A 104 11.26 -21.17 -23.72
N ILE A 105 11.81 -21.17 -22.50
CA ILE A 105 13.25 -21.39 -22.28
C ILE A 105 13.68 -22.86 -22.49
N ARG A 106 12.71 -23.77 -22.74
CA ARG A 106 12.94 -25.18 -23.09
C ARG A 106 12.96 -25.38 -24.60
#